data_AF-A0A533V7D4-F1
#
_entry.id   AF-A0A533V7D4-F1
#
_cell.length_a   1.000
_cell.length_b   1.000
_cell.length_c   1.000
_cell.angle_alpha   90.00
_cell.angle_beta   90.00
_cell.angle_gamma   90.00
#
_symmetry.space_group_name_H-M   'P 1'
#
loop_
_entity.id
_entity.type
_entity.pdbx_description
1 polymer ?
#
loop_
_entity_poly.entity_id
_entity_poly.type
_entity_poly.pdbx_seq_one_letter_code
_entity_poly.pdbx_strand_id
1 'polypeptide(L)'
;MMMRHGKKFYNKYQNYILFNKNIIIAGTAALIVGIFFTQFYAQYSKNNFLNSITTLSIEYAVYIPIFTLFFYYDNKSRYVDPLSGKRNYVNIKNDLIKLFTIFSISEIIFSISKLSIHFQLMQVSFEPYQASMIGSFTAWFIFLIFINFGAKVVKLFKNSNN
;
A
#
# COMPACT_ATOMS: atom_id res chain seq x y z
N MET A 1 12.30 -20.73 25.94
CA MET A 1 11.65 -21.55 24.87
C MET A 1 10.70 -20.76 23.96
N MET A 2 10.09 -19.64 24.40
CA MET A 2 9.22 -18.75 23.57
C MET A 2 9.92 -18.04 22.40
N MET A 3 11.18 -17.61 22.55
CA MET A 3 11.93 -16.91 21.48
C MET A 3 12.12 -17.73 20.19
N ARG A 4 12.05 -19.06 20.28
CA ARG A 4 12.28 -19.96 19.14
C ARG A 4 11.06 -20.07 18.21
N HIS A 5 9.85 -19.84 18.73
CA HIS A 5 8.61 -19.89 17.96
C HIS A 5 8.37 -18.58 17.18
N GLY A 6 8.63 -17.42 17.81
CA GLY A 6 8.54 -16.12 17.14
C GLY A 6 9.48 -15.99 15.94
N LYS A 7 10.74 -16.43 16.07
CA LYS A 7 11.70 -16.45 14.95
C LYS A 7 11.26 -17.36 13.80
N LYS A 8 10.69 -18.53 14.09
CA LYS A 8 10.17 -19.45 13.05
C LYS A 8 8.97 -18.86 12.31
N PHE A 9 8.04 -18.23 13.02
CA PHE A 9 6.89 -17.56 12.40
C PHE A 9 7.33 -16.38 11.53
N TYR A 10 8.20 -15.52 12.07
CA TYR A 10 8.75 -14.39 11.33
C TYR A 10 9.42 -14.86 10.04
N ASN A 11 10.33 -15.83 10.09
CA ASN A 11 11.01 -16.32 8.89
C ASN A 11 10.03 -16.89 7.84
N LYS A 12 8.92 -17.52 8.26
CA LYS A 12 7.92 -18.08 7.34
C LYS A 12 7.11 -16.99 6.63
N TYR A 13 6.79 -15.88 7.31
CA TYR A 13 5.95 -14.80 6.77
C TYR A 13 6.72 -13.50 6.49
N GLN A 14 8.05 -13.54 6.57
CA GLN A 14 8.93 -12.37 6.51
C GLN A 14 8.62 -11.48 5.30
N ASN A 15 8.47 -12.07 4.11
CA ASN A 15 8.22 -11.32 2.88
C ASN A 15 6.89 -10.56 2.93
N TYR A 16 5.84 -11.16 3.49
CA TYR A 16 4.54 -10.49 3.66
C TYR A 16 4.60 -9.42 4.75
N ILE A 17 5.35 -9.65 5.84
CA ILE A 17 5.55 -8.66 6.90
C ILE A 17 6.29 -7.44 6.35
N LEU A 18 7.39 -7.64 5.62
CA LEU A 18 8.17 -6.57 4.99
C LEU A 18 7.34 -5.84 3.92
N PHE A 19 6.54 -6.56 3.13
CA PHE A 19 5.62 -5.96 2.16
C PHE A 19 4.61 -5.01 2.81
N ASN A 20 3.92 -5.46 3.87
CA ASN A 20 2.98 -4.61 4.60
C ASN A 20 3.69 -3.45 5.31
N LYS A 21 4.87 -3.67 5.89
CA LYS A 21 5.71 -2.61 6.46
C LYS A 21 5.96 -1.51 5.42
N ASN A 22 6.30 -1.88 4.18
CA ASN A 22 6.58 -0.92 3.11
C ASN A 22 5.32 -0.16 2.68
N ILE A 23 4.17 -0.83 2.57
CA ILE A 23 2.87 -0.20 2.31
C ILE A 23 2.55 0.85 3.37
N ILE A 24 2.69 0.48 4.65
CA ILE A 24 2.34 1.34 5.78
C ILE A 24 3.25 2.57 5.81
N ILE A 25 4.56 2.38 5.72
CA ILE A 25 5.50 3.52 5.77
C ILE A 25 5.26 4.47 4.60
N ALA A 26 5.13 3.94 3.38
CA ALA A 26 4.86 4.77 2.21
C ALA A 26 3.51 5.50 2.30
N GLY A 27 2.47 4.81 2.77
CA GLY A 27 1.13 5.38 2.96
C GLY A 27 1.11 6.48 4.02
N THR A 28 1.76 6.27 5.16
CA THR A 28 1.88 7.29 6.21
C THR A 28 2.67 8.50 5.74
N ALA A 29 3.79 8.30 5.03
CA ALA A 29 4.58 9.39 4.48
C ALA A 29 3.77 10.22 3.46
N ALA A 30 3.07 9.54 2.54
CA ALA A 30 2.20 10.19 1.57
C ALA A 30 1.09 11.00 2.25
N LEU A 31 0.41 10.42 3.24
CA LEU A 31 -0.65 11.09 4.01
C LEU A 31 -0.14 12.35 4.72
N ILE A 32 1.03 12.28 5.37
CA ILE A 32 1.62 13.45 6.06
C ILE A 32 1.88 14.57 5.05
N VAL A 33 2.52 14.24 3.92
CA VAL A 33 2.77 15.23 2.86
C VAL A 33 1.45 15.79 2.30
N GLY A 34 0.45 14.94 2.08
CA GLY A 34 -0.87 15.33 1.58
C GLY A 34 -1.60 16.31 2.49
N ILE A 35 -1.54 16.13 3.82
CA ILE A 35 -2.14 17.06 4.79
C ILE A 35 -1.49 18.45 4.66
N PHE A 36 -0.15 18.51 4.68
CA PHE A 36 0.55 19.79 4.57
C PHE A 36 0.35 20.44 3.20
N PHE A 37 0.36 19.64 2.13
CA PHE A 37 0.15 20.14 0.77
C PHE A 37 -1.28 20.67 0.59
N THR A 38 -2.29 19.99 1.10
CA THR A 38 -3.70 20.45 1.04
C THR A 38 -3.87 21.80 1.71
N GLN A 39 -3.27 21.97 2.89
CA GLN A 39 -3.32 23.22 3.64
C GLN A 39 -2.56 24.34 2.92
N PHE A 40 -1.38 24.03 2.37
CA PHE A 40 -0.59 24.97 1.58
C PHE A 40 -1.34 25.40 0.30
N TYR A 41 -1.91 24.45 -0.45
CA TYR A 41 -2.63 24.72 -1.68
C TYR A 41 -3.91 25.55 -1.45
N ALA A 42 -4.60 25.34 -0.32
CA ALA A 42 -5.78 26.12 0.07
C ALA A 42 -5.47 27.62 0.26
N GLN A 43 -4.21 27.99 0.54
CA GLN A 43 -3.79 29.39 0.58
C GLN A 43 -3.63 30.01 -0.81
N TYR A 44 -3.40 29.18 -1.84
CA TYR A 44 -3.22 29.61 -3.22
C TYR A 44 -4.52 29.60 -4.03
N SER A 45 -5.40 28.61 -3.81
CA SER A 45 -6.65 28.43 -4.55
C SER A 45 -7.79 27.96 -3.65
N LYS A 46 -8.95 28.62 -3.76
CA LYS A 46 -10.20 28.23 -3.08
C LYS A 46 -10.98 27.12 -3.81
N ASN A 47 -10.46 26.61 -4.92
CA ASN A 47 -11.12 25.53 -5.65
C ASN A 47 -10.85 24.19 -4.96
N ASN A 48 -11.82 23.72 -4.18
CA ASN A 48 -11.73 22.47 -3.42
C ASN A 48 -11.51 21.24 -4.31
N PHE A 49 -12.11 21.20 -5.50
CA PHE A 49 -11.96 20.06 -6.41
C PHE A 49 -10.53 19.97 -6.97
N LEU A 50 -9.95 21.10 -7.41
CA LEU A 50 -8.56 21.16 -7.85
C LEU A 50 -7.58 20.84 -6.70
N ASN A 51 -7.85 21.34 -5.49
CA ASN A 51 -7.06 21.00 -4.31
C ASN A 51 -7.05 19.48 -4.10
N SER A 52 -8.22 18.84 -4.06
CA SER A 52 -8.32 17.39 -3.85
C SER A 52 -7.59 16.56 -4.91
N ILE A 53 -7.73 16.88 -6.21
CA ILE A 53 -7.03 16.15 -7.28
C ILE A 53 -5.51 16.36 -7.22
N THR A 54 -5.07 17.58 -6.94
CA THR A 54 -3.64 17.91 -6.88
C THR A 54 -2.99 17.25 -5.65
N THR A 55 -3.64 17.31 -4.48
CA THR A 55 -3.21 16.59 -3.28
C THR A 55 -3.07 15.10 -3.56
N LEU A 56 -4.09 14.47 -4.14
CA LEU A 56 -4.06 13.04 -4.46
C LEU A 56 -2.87 12.70 -5.39
N SER A 57 -2.59 13.56 -6.36
CA SER A 57 -1.46 13.39 -7.27
C SER A 57 -0.12 13.47 -6.54
N ILE A 58 0.02 14.40 -5.58
CA ILE A 58 1.21 14.54 -4.73
C ILE A 58 1.37 13.34 -3.80
N GLU A 59 0.29 12.86 -3.19
CA GLU A 59 0.31 11.67 -2.36
C GLU A 59 0.84 10.46 -3.14
N TYR A 60 0.35 10.22 -4.37
CA TYR A 60 0.88 9.16 -5.22
C TYR A 60 2.33 9.38 -5.65
N ALA A 61 2.71 10.62 -5.95
CA ALA A 61 4.09 10.98 -6.30
C ALA A 61 5.09 10.73 -5.15
N VAL A 62 4.63 10.77 -3.90
CA VAL A 62 5.42 10.42 -2.71
C VAL A 62 5.35 8.92 -2.42
N TYR A 63 4.14 8.35 -2.49
CA TYR A 63 3.88 6.96 -2.18
C TYR A 63 4.71 6.01 -3.06
N ILE A 64 4.63 6.17 -4.39
CA ILE A 64 5.20 5.22 -5.34
C ILE A 64 6.73 5.10 -5.19
N PRO A 65 7.51 6.20 -5.13
CA PRO A 65 8.96 6.11 -4.96
C PRO A 65 9.36 5.49 -3.61
N ILE A 66 8.74 5.90 -2.50
CA ILE A 66 9.08 5.37 -1.17
C ILE A 66 8.78 3.87 -1.11
N PHE A 67 7.57 3.48 -1.54
CA PHE A 67 7.19 2.07 -1.58
C PHE A 67 8.14 1.26 -2.46
N THR A 68 8.43 1.74 -3.67
CA THR A 68 9.27 1.01 -4.64
C THR A 68 10.70 0.87 -4.13
N LEU A 69 11.28 1.90 -3.52
CA LEU A 69 12.64 1.86 -2.96
C LEU A 69 12.74 0.84 -1.82
N PHE A 70 11.80 0.86 -0.89
CA PHE A 70 11.82 -0.07 0.25
C PHE A 70 11.51 -1.51 -0.18
N PHE A 71 10.55 -1.68 -1.09
CA PHE A 71 10.24 -2.99 -1.66
C PHE A 71 11.44 -3.57 -2.40
N TYR A 72 12.13 -2.75 -3.21
CA TYR A 72 13.35 -3.17 -3.90
C TYR A 72 14.46 -3.56 -2.92
N TYR A 73 14.71 -2.76 -1.89
CA TYR A 73 15.73 -3.04 -0.89
C TYR A 73 15.47 -4.37 -0.17
N ASP A 74 14.23 -4.57 0.29
CA ASP A 74 13.83 -5.79 1.02
C ASP A 74 13.84 -7.05 0.14
N ASN A 75 13.72 -6.91 -1.19
CA ASN A 75 13.69 -8.04 -2.14
C ASN A 75 14.94 -8.14 -3.03
N LYS A 76 15.97 -7.32 -2.80
CA LYS A 76 17.14 -7.17 -3.68
C LYS A 76 17.82 -8.51 -4.00
N SER A 77 17.88 -9.42 -3.04
CA SER A 77 18.48 -10.76 -3.20
C SER A 77 17.80 -11.61 -4.29
N ARG A 78 16.53 -11.33 -4.62
CA ARG A 78 15.78 -12.01 -5.69
C ARG A 78 16.07 -11.44 -7.09
N TYR A 79 16.69 -10.27 -7.15
CA TYR A 79 16.93 -9.50 -8.37
C TYR A 79 18.39 -9.51 -8.81
N VAL A 80 19.30 -10.02 -7.99
CA VAL A 80 20.73 -10.10 -8.31
C VAL A 80 21.13 -11.57 -8.34
N ASP A 81 21.69 -12.01 -9.45
CA ASP A 81 22.27 -13.34 -9.58
C ASP A 81 23.44 -13.49 -8.59
N PRO A 82 23.40 -14.47 -7.67
CA PRO A 82 24.47 -14.67 -6.69
C PRO A 82 25.83 -14.99 -7.30
N LEU A 83 25.87 -15.61 -8.48
CA LEU A 83 27.10 -16.06 -9.14
C LEU A 83 27.68 -14.97 -10.06
N SER A 84 26.83 -14.32 -10.85
CA SER A 84 27.28 -13.33 -11.85
C SER A 84 27.19 -11.88 -11.38
N GLY A 85 26.50 -11.59 -10.26
CA GLY A 85 26.22 -10.23 -9.79
C GLY A 85 25.31 -9.41 -10.71
N LYS A 86 24.85 -9.99 -11.83
CA LYS A 86 24.01 -9.30 -12.81
C LYS A 86 22.58 -9.18 -12.31
N ARG A 87 21.95 -8.05 -12.64
CA ARG A 87 20.55 -7.79 -12.30
C ARG A 87 19.62 -8.57 -13.24
N ASN A 88 18.71 -9.33 -12.66
CA ASN A 88 17.63 -9.99 -13.38
C ASN A 88 16.46 -9.01 -13.59
N TYR A 89 16.56 -8.21 -14.66
CA TYR A 89 15.52 -7.24 -15.03
C TYR A 89 14.17 -7.89 -15.35
N VAL A 90 14.16 -9.15 -15.79
CA VAL A 90 12.91 -9.90 -16.06
C VAL A 90 12.13 -10.10 -14.76
N ASN A 91 12.81 -10.50 -13.68
CA ASN A 91 12.17 -10.66 -12.37
C ASN A 91 11.66 -9.32 -11.82
N ILE A 92 12.43 -8.24 -11.96
CA ILE A 92 12.01 -6.90 -11.53
C ILE A 92 10.75 -6.47 -12.27
N LYS A 93 10.76 -6.57 -13.60
CA LYS A 93 9.59 -6.21 -14.44
C LYS A 93 8.37 -7.04 -14.08
N ASN A 94 8.53 -8.35 -13.89
CA ASN A 94 7.43 -9.24 -13.51
C ASN A 94 6.85 -8.88 -12.15
N ASP A 95 7.68 -8.59 -11.15
CA ASP A 95 7.21 -8.17 -9.83
C ASP A 95 6.50 -6.80 -9.90
N LEU A 96 7.01 -5.85 -10.69
CA LEU A 96 6.34 -4.55 -10.91
C LEU A 96 4.94 -4.71 -11.53
N ILE A 97 4.79 -5.57 -12.53
CA ILE A 97 3.49 -5.85 -13.16
C ILE A 97 2.54 -6.47 -12.12
N LYS A 98 2.99 -7.48 -11.37
CA LYS A 98 2.20 -8.11 -10.32
C LYS A 98 1.77 -7.12 -9.25
N LEU A 99 2.69 -6.28 -8.78
CA LEU A 99 2.42 -5.22 -7.81
C LEU A 99 1.37 -4.27 -8.36
N PHE A 100 1.58 -3.71 -9.55
CA PHE A 100 0.63 -2.80 -10.17
C PHE A 100 -0.78 -3.41 -10.28
N THR A 101 -0.88 -4.68 -10.70
CA THR A 101 -2.15 -5.40 -10.76
C THR A 101 -2.83 -5.52 -9.39
N ILE A 102 -2.12 -6.00 -8.36
CA ILE A 102 -2.73 -6.22 -7.04
C ILE A 102 -3.06 -4.90 -6.33
N PHE A 103 -2.25 -3.86 -6.52
CA PHE A 103 -2.53 -2.52 -6.00
C PHE A 103 -3.78 -1.94 -6.66
N SER A 104 -3.87 -1.99 -7.99
CA SER A 104 -5.03 -1.44 -8.71
C SER A 104 -6.34 -2.11 -8.27
N ILE A 105 -6.35 -3.44 -8.17
CA ILE A 105 -7.54 -4.18 -7.70
C ILE A 105 -7.87 -3.82 -6.25
N SER A 106 -6.86 -3.77 -5.37
CA SER A 106 -7.08 -3.46 -3.96
C SER A 106 -7.58 -2.01 -3.77
N GLU A 107 -7.11 -1.07 -4.58
CA GLU A 107 -7.51 0.34 -4.54
C GLU A 107 -8.97 0.55 -4.98
N ILE A 108 -9.42 -0.20 -5.99
CA ILE A 108 -10.83 -0.21 -6.40
C ILE A 108 -11.70 -0.74 -5.26
N ILE A 109 -11.30 -1.86 -4.64
CA ILE A 109 -12.02 -2.45 -3.51
C ILE A 109 -12.05 -1.49 -2.31
N PHE A 110 -10.93 -0.84 -2.01
CA PHE A 110 -10.83 0.19 -0.98
C PHE A 110 -11.82 1.33 -1.25
N SER A 111 -11.81 1.88 -2.46
CA SER A 111 -12.64 3.02 -2.85
C SER A 111 -14.13 2.70 -2.73
N ILE A 112 -14.56 1.54 -3.25
CA ILE A 112 -15.95 1.08 -3.16
C ILE A 112 -16.33 0.84 -1.69
N SER A 113 -15.49 0.13 -0.94
CA SER A 113 -15.75 -0.20 0.46
C SER A 113 -15.87 1.06 1.32
N LYS A 114 -14.95 2.02 1.16
CA LYS A 114 -14.98 3.31 1.87
C LYS A 114 -16.27 4.06 1.58
N LEU A 115 -16.65 4.17 0.31
CA LEU A 115 -17.86 4.86 -0.12
C LEU A 115 -19.11 4.18 0.46
N SER A 116 -19.23 2.86 0.32
CA SER A 116 -20.39 2.10 0.81
C SER A 116 -20.54 2.19 2.33
N ILE A 117 -19.46 2.01 3.09
CA ILE A 117 -19.50 2.08 4.56
C ILE A 117 -19.81 3.51 5.02
N HIS A 118 -19.17 4.51 4.41
CA HIS A 118 -19.43 5.92 4.74
C HIS A 118 -20.90 6.29 4.49
N PHE A 119 -21.44 5.90 3.34
CA PHE A 119 -22.85 6.13 3.01
C PHE A 119 -23.78 5.45 4.02
N GLN A 120 -23.56 4.17 4.34
CA GLN A 120 -24.36 3.44 5.32
C GLN A 120 -24.32 4.08 6.71
N LEU A 121 -23.15 4.54 7.17
CA LEU A 121 -23.01 5.20 8.47
C LEU A 121 -23.75 6.53 8.55
N MET A 122 -23.77 7.31 7.46
CA MET A 122 -24.56 8.55 7.41
C MET A 122 -26.07 8.25 7.48
N GLN A 123 -26.54 7.15 6.90
CA GLN A 123 -27.96 6.75 6.99
C GLN A 123 -28.39 6.37 8.42
N VAL A 124 -27.47 5.87 9.24
CA VAL A 124 -27.72 5.56 10.66
C VAL A 124 -27.34 6.71 11.60
N SER A 125 -27.36 7.96 11.08
CA SER A 125 -27.20 9.22 11.84
C SER A 125 -25.83 9.44 12.50
N PHE A 126 -24.74 8.88 11.96
CA PHE A 126 -23.39 9.31 12.36
C PHE A 126 -23.04 10.66 11.74
N GLU A 127 -22.30 11.48 12.49
CA GLU A 127 -21.73 12.72 11.98
C GLU A 127 -20.80 12.45 10.79
N PRO A 128 -20.79 13.30 9.72
CA PRO A 128 -20.01 13.05 8.51
C PRO A 128 -18.51 12.79 8.77
N TYR A 129 -17.92 13.49 9.73
CA TYR A 129 -16.53 13.27 10.12
C TYR A 129 -16.30 11.88 10.72
N GLN A 130 -17.16 11.44 11.64
CA GLN A 130 -17.08 10.13 12.29
C GLN A 130 -17.30 9.00 11.27
N ALA A 131 -18.31 9.14 10.43
CA ALA A 131 -18.60 8.21 9.35
C ALA A 131 -17.42 8.09 8.37
N SER A 132 -16.77 9.20 8.03
CA SER A 132 -15.61 9.22 7.12
C SER A 132 -14.39 8.55 7.73
N MET A 133 -14.13 8.81 9.02
CA MET A 133 -13.04 8.19 9.76
C MET A 133 -13.22 6.67 9.86
N ILE A 134 -14.38 6.21 10.33
CA ILE A 134 -14.69 4.77 10.47
C ILE A 134 -14.66 4.07 9.11
N GLY A 135 -15.28 4.68 8.09
CA GLY A 135 -15.27 4.16 6.72
C GLY A 135 -13.86 4.03 6.16
N SER A 136 -13.00 5.03 6.38
CA SER A 136 -11.61 5.01 5.91
C SER A 136 -10.78 3.93 6.61
N PHE A 137 -10.84 3.84 7.94
CA PHE A 137 -10.10 2.80 8.67
C PHE A 137 -10.56 1.39 8.30
N THR A 138 -11.87 1.18 8.20
CA THR A 138 -12.44 -0.13 7.85
C THR A 138 -12.06 -0.53 6.42
N ALA A 139 -12.17 0.40 5.47
CA ALA A 139 -11.73 0.16 4.09
C ALA A 139 -10.24 -0.13 4.01
N TRP A 140 -9.41 0.52 4.83
CA TRP A 140 -7.97 0.27 4.88
C TRP A 140 -7.64 -1.14 5.42
N PHE A 141 -8.38 -1.63 6.42
CA PHE A 141 -8.28 -3.04 6.84
C PHE A 141 -8.66 -4.01 5.70
N ILE A 142 -9.75 -3.71 4.98
CA ILE A 142 -10.18 -4.51 3.82
C ILE A 142 -9.09 -4.50 2.74
N PHE A 143 -8.52 -3.33 2.43
CA PHE A 143 -7.41 -3.16 1.49
C PHE A 143 -6.23 -4.07 1.85
N LEU A 144 -5.81 -4.06 3.11
CA LEU A 144 -4.70 -4.89 3.57
C LEU A 144 -5.00 -6.39 3.40
N ILE A 145 -6.23 -6.84 3.65
CA ILE A 145 -6.61 -8.23 3.42
C ILE A 145 -6.48 -8.58 1.94
N PHE A 146 -7.07 -7.75 1.05
CA PHE A 146 -7.08 -8.01 -0.38
C PHE A 146 -5.70 -7.92 -1.03
N ILE A 147 -4.85 -7.00 -0.59
CA ILE A 147 -3.50 -6.88 -1.18
C ILE A 147 -2.60 -8.04 -0.77
N ASN A 148 -2.72 -8.56 0.46
CA ASN A 148 -2.00 -9.76 0.89
C ASN A 148 -2.53 -11.02 0.19
N PHE A 149 -3.85 -11.12 0.04
CA PHE A 149 -4.46 -12.20 -0.74
C PHE A 149 -4.01 -12.15 -2.20
N GLY A 150 -4.07 -10.97 -2.82
CA GLY A 150 -3.60 -10.72 -4.18
C GLY A 150 -2.13 -11.10 -4.37
N ALA A 151 -1.26 -10.66 -3.46
CA ALA A 151 0.16 -11.02 -3.45
C ALA A 151 0.38 -12.55 -3.44
N LYS A 152 -0.45 -13.28 -2.71
CA LYS A 152 -0.43 -14.76 -2.70
C LYS A 152 -0.93 -15.34 -4.02
N VAL A 153 -2.03 -14.83 -4.58
CA VAL A 153 -2.63 -15.28 -5.85
C VAL A 153 -1.65 -15.10 -7.02
N VAL A 154 -1.03 -13.93 -7.14
CA VAL A 154 -0.05 -13.64 -8.20
C VAL A 154 1.33 -14.25 -7.93
N LYS A 155 1.47 -15.01 -6.83
CA LYS A 155 2.72 -15.64 -6.39
C LYS A 155 3.86 -14.63 -6.36
N LEU A 156 3.63 -13.47 -5.72
CA LEU A 156 4.60 -12.38 -5.64
C LEU A 156 5.90 -12.82 -4.96
N PHE A 157 5.79 -13.67 -3.94
CA PHE A 157 6.93 -14.17 -3.17
C PHE A 157 7.21 -15.66 -3.40
N LYS A 158 6.96 -16.19 -4.61
CA LYS A 158 7.24 -17.61 -4.88
C LYS A 158 8.72 -17.90 -4.56
N ASN A 159 8.97 -18.88 -3.69
CA ASN A 159 10.31 -19.46 -3.54
C ASN A 159 10.70 -20.11 -4.87
N SER A 160 11.94 -19.88 -5.32
CA SER A 160 12.51 -20.49 -6.53
C SER A 160 12.71 -22.00 -6.44
N ASN A 161 12.24 -22.66 -5.36
CA ASN A 161 12.29 -24.10 -5.18
C ASN A 161 10.86 -24.65 -5.24
N ASN A 162 10.40 -24.89 -6.47
CA ASN A 162 9.40 -25.86 -6.94
C ASN A 162 9.08 -25.54 -8.41
#